data_AF-A0AAQ0D8J0-F1
#
_entry.id   AF-A0AAQ0D8J0-F1
#
_cell.length_a   1.000
_cell.length_b   1.000
_cell.length_c   1.000
_cell.angle_alpha   90.00
_cell.angle_beta   90.00
_cell.angle_gamma   90.00
#
_symmetry.space_group_name_H-M   'P 1'
#
loop_
_entity.id
_entity.type
_entity.pdbx_description
1 polymer ?
#
loop_
_entity_poly.entity_id
_entity_poly.type
_entity_poly.pdbx_seq_one_letter_code
_entity_poly.pdbx_strand_id
1 'polypeptide(L)' 'MKLWNYVGENVVITTINGVKFIGEVTNYEDYIANDSGEDSIHLDDGIGLYDFDESRIKSIEVLD' A
#
# COMPACT_ATOMS: atom_id res chain seq x y z
N MET A 1 -3.51 8.88 4.79
CA MET A 1 -3.73 8.93 3.34
C MET A 1 -5.08 8.27 3.10
N LYS A 2 -5.83 8.61 2.03
CA LYS A 2 -7.06 7.86 1.73
C LYS A 2 -6.72 6.57 1.01
N LEU A 3 -6.14 5.60 1.74
CA LEU A 3 -5.52 4.41 1.17
C LEU A 3 -6.51 3.53 0.38
N TRP A 4 -7.77 3.45 0.84
CA TRP A 4 -8.84 2.72 0.16
C TRP A 4 -9.12 3.20 -1.28
N ASN A 5 -8.69 4.42 -1.66
CA ASN A 5 -8.87 4.92 -3.03
C ASN A 5 -7.98 4.19 -4.06
N TYR A 6 -6.98 3.44 -3.61
CA TYR A 6 -6.02 2.76 -4.49
C TYR A 6 -6.35 1.28 -4.70
N VAL A 7 -7.33 0.72 -3.99
CA VAL A 7 -7.68 -0.71 -4.12
C VAL A 7 -8.14 -1.00 -5.55
N GLY A 8 -7.50 -1.99 -6.18
CA GLY A 8 -7.68 -2.39 -7.58
C GLY A 8 -6.81 -1.62 -8.58
N GLU A 9 -6.07 -0.60 -8.14
CA GLU A 9 -5.17 0.17 -8.99
C GLU A 9 -3.78 -0.47 -9.02
N ASN A 10 -3.14 -0.41 -10.19
CA ASN A 10 -1.70 -0.65 -10.30
C ASN A 10 -0.96 0.62 -9.91
N VAL A 11 -0.03 0.53 -8.96
CA VAL A 11 0.62 1.70 -8.36
C VAL A 11 2.12 1.54 -8.22
N VAL A 12 2.81 2.68 -8.08
CA VAL A 12 4.16 2.77 -7.51
C VAL A 12 4.04 3.28 -6.07
N ILE A 13 4.41 2.44 -5.10
CA ILE A 13 4.59 2.87 -3.70
C ILE A 13 6.04 3.28 -3.51
N THR A 14 6.27 4.53 -3.11
CA THR A 14 7.58 4.96 -2.60
C THR A 14 7.53 4.99 -1.07
N THR A 15 8.41 4.24 -0.43
CA THR A 15 8.53 4.20 1.04
C THR A 15 9.24 5.43 1.58
N ILE A 16 9.13 5.69 2.89
CA ILE A 16 9.85 6.78 3.58
C ILE A 16 11.38 6.69 3.41
N ASN A 17 11.92 5.49 3.22
CA ASN A 17 13.35 5.24 2.99
C ASN A 17 13.74 5.35 1.50
N GLY A 18 12.81 5.71 0.61
CA GLY A 18 13.05 5.89 -0.82
C GLY A 18 13.02 4.60 -1.65
N VAL A 19 12.74 3.44 -1.04
CA VAL A 19 12.54 2.17 -1.76
C VAL A 19 11.22 2.21 -2.50
N LYS A 20 11.19 1.71 -3.74
CA LYS A 20 10.00 1.66 -4.58
C LYS A 20 9.50 0.23 -4.77
N PHE A 21 8.19 0.07 -4.74
CA PHE A 21 7.47 -1.16 -5.06
C PHE A 21 6.43 -0.86 -6.13
N ILE A 22 6.20 -1.82 -7.03
CA ILE A 22 5.24 -1.71 -8.12
C ILE A 22 4.33 -2.92 -8.05
N GLY A 23 3.02 -2.71 -8.10
CA GLY A 23 2.04 -3.80 -8.03
C GLY A 23 0.60 -3.31 -7.94
N GLU A 24 -0.32 -4.25 -7.87
CA GLU A 24 -1.75 -4.00 -7.67
C GLU A 24 -2.05 -3.90 -6.18
N VAL A 25 -2.81 -2.88 -5.76
CA VAL A 25 -3.30 -2.83 -4.38
C VAL A 25 -4.51 -3.75 -4.26
N THR A 26 -4.38 -4.83 -3.50
CA THR A 26 -5.41 -5.88 -3.43
C THR A 26 -6.35 -5.74 -2.23
N ASN A 27 -5.93 -5.04 -1.17
CA ASN A 27 -6.75 -4.83 0.01
C ASN A 27 -6.39 -3.54 0.76
N TYR A 28 -7.33 -3.07 1.57
CA TYR A 28 -7.14 -2.03 2.58
C TYR A 28 -7.62 -2.57 3.94
N GLU A 29 -6.86 -2.31 4.99
CA GLU A 29 -7.23 -2.63 6.37
C GLU A 29 -7.20 -1.35 7.21
N ASP A 30 -8.25 -1.11 8.00
CA ASP A 30 -8.28 0.01 8.94
C ASP A 30 -7.52 -0.32 10.23
N TYR A 31 -7.20 0.71 11.02
CA TYR A 31 -6.48 0.57 12.30
C TYR A 31 -7.15 -0.35 13.34
N ILE A 32 -8.42 -0.72 13.15
CA ILE A 32 -9.13 -1.66 14.04
C ILE A 32 -8.94 -3.09 13.55
N ALA A 33 -8.89 -3.27 12.24
CA ALA A 33 -8.76 -4.56 11.58
C ALA A 33 -7.34 -5.10 11.56
N ASN A 34 -6.32 -4.23 11.51
CA ASN A 34 -4.93 -4.67 11.49
C ASN A 34 -4.23 -4.63 12.85
N ASP A 35 -3.22 -5.50 13.01
CA ASP A 35 -2.45 -5.63 14.26
C ASP A 35 -1.41 -4.51 14.45
N SER A 36 -1.29 -3.57 13.50
CA SER A 36 -0.32 -2.47 13.56
C SER A 36 -0.86 -1.21 14.24
N GLY A 37 -2.19 -1.05 14.33
CA GLY A 37 -2.83 0.09 14.99
C GLY A 37 -2.83 1.38 14.16
N GLU A 38 -2.63 1.28 12.84
CA GLU A 38 -2.78 2.35 11.86
C GLU A 38 -3.28 1.77 10.54
N ASP A 39 -3.88 2.56 9.64
CA ASP A 39 -4.37 2.05 8.35
C ASP A 39 -3.25 1.42 7.49
N SER A 40 -3.55 0.37 6.73
CA SER A 40 -2.58 -0.30 5.84
C SER A 40 -3.18 -0.73 4.49
N ILE A 41 -2.31 -1.09 3.53
CA ILE A 41 -2.68 -1.67 2.24
C ILE A 41 -1.85 -2.89 1.88
N HIS A 42 -2.48 -3.83 1.18
CA HIS A 42 -1.79 -4.98 0.59
C HIS A 42 -1.43 -4.70 -0.87
N LEU A 43 -0.18 -4.95 -1.24
CA LEU A 43 0.33 -4.84 -2.61
C LEU A 43 0.73 -6.23 -3.13
N ASP A 44 0.25 -6.59 -4.31
CA ASP A 44 0.69 -7.78 -5.07
C ASP A 44 1.55 -7.34 -6.25
N ASP A 45 2.83 -7.72 -6.27
CA ASP A 45 3.75 -7.43 -7.38
C ASP A 45 3.82 -8.57 -8.44
N GLY A 46 2.97 -9.59 -8.29
CA GLY A 46 2.96 -10.82 -9.09
C GLY A 46 3.96 -11.88 -8.62
N ILE A 47 4.77 -11.60 -7.61
CA ILE A 47 5.73 -12.52 -6.99
C ILE A 47 5.39 -12.74 -5.50
N GLY A 48 4.99 -11.69 -4.80
CA GLY A 48 4.66 -11.71 -3.38
C GLY A 48 3.59 -10.71 -2.98
N LEU A 49 3.02 -10.95 -1.80
CA LEU A 49 2.10 -10.04 -1.13
C LEU A 49 2.84 -9.28 -0.04
N TYR A 50 2.71 -7.95 -0.07
CA TYR A 50 3.34 -7.04 0.86
C TYR A 50 2.28 -6.25 1.60
N ASP A 51 2.46 -6.07 2.90
CA ASP A 51 1.65 -5.18 3.72
C ASP A 51 2.42 -3.88 3.99
N PHE A 52 1.78 -2.75 3.74
CA PHE A 52 2.32 -1.42 3.97
C PHE A 52 1.44 -0.65 4.94
N ASP A 53 1.92 -0.50 6.17
CA ASP A 53 1.40 0.48 7.11
C ASP A 53 1.53 1.90 6.53
N GLU A 54 0.51 2.74 6.76
CA GLU A 54 0.46 4.09 6.23
C GLU A 54 1.72 4.90 6.57
N SER A 55 2.22 4.81 7.81
CA SER A 55 3.42 5.53 8.27
C SER A 55 4.69 5.22 7.47
N ARG A 56 4.74 4.08 6.77
CA ARG A 56 5.89 3.64 5.98
C ARG A 56 5.82 4.12 4.53
N ILE A 57 4.68 4.64 4.11
CA ILE A 57 4.42 5.12 2.76
C ILE A 57 4.72 6.62 2.67
N LYS A 58 5.60 6.98 1.74
CA LYS A 58 5.88 8.38 1.42
C LYS A 58 4.94 8.91 0.34
N SER A 59 4.71 8.13 -0.71
CA SER A 59 3.78 8.47 -1.78
C SER A 59 3.29 7.21 -2.49
N ILE A 60 2.12 7.34 -3.13
CA ILE A 60 1.52 6.35 -4.02
C ILE A 60 1.19 7.08 -5.32
N GLU A 61 1.60 6.51 -6.45
CA GLU A 61 1.34 7.01 -7.79
C GLU A 61 0.62 5.92 -8.59
N VAL A 62 -0.56 6.21 -9.14
CA VAL A 62 -1.28 5.26 -10.02
C VAL A 62 -0.59 5.20 -11.38
N LEU A 63 -0.42 3.99 -11.90
CA LEU A 63 0.11 3.71 -13.23
C LEU A 63 -1.06 3.45 -14.19
N ASP A 64 -1.25 4.36 -15.15
CA ASP A 64 -2.22 4.23 -16.26
C ASP A 64 -1.89 3.07 -17.22
#